data_AF-A0AA43UDI0-F1
#
_entry.id   AF-A0AA43UDI0-F1
#
_cell.length_a   1.000
_cell.length_b   1.000
_cell.length_c   1.000
_cell.angle_alpha   90.00
_cell.angle_beta   90.00
_cell.angle_gamma   90.00
#
_symmetry.space_group_name_H-M   'P 1'
#
loop_
_entity.id
_entity.type
_entity.pdbx_description
1 polymer ?
#
loop_
_entity_poly.entity_id
_entity_poly.type
_entity_poly.pdbx_seq_one_letter_code
_entity_poly.pdbx_strand_id
1 'polypeptide(L)'
;MDGRPNIVIATSALAIIGGIVAIASFVCGFYDHTDNLFGSMGLGLLITVLFFAEAGFLYSDGKGNHYSFLFMSFANAIAIIAGIYFEAINLWFGVALVILAILTIILGSGKATEKWMALDRI
;
A
#
# COMPACT_ATOMS: atom_id res chain seq x y z
N MET A 1 10.50 -25.70 -3.38
CA MET A 1 11.37 -24.52 -3.30
C MET A 1 10.61 -23.50 -2.48
N ASP A 2 11.03 -23.31 -1.23
CA ASP A 2 10.34 -22.50 -0.25
C ASP A 2 10.38 -21.03 -0.69
N GLY A 3 9.23 -20.49 -1.12
CA GLY A 3 9.09 -19.08 -1.57
C GLY A 3 9.32 -18.02 -0.49
N ARG A 4 9.86 -18.43 0.67
CA ARG A 4 10.11 -17.62 1.88
C ARG A 4 11.07 -16.42 1.66
N PRO A 5 12.13 -16.47 0.81
CA PRO A 5 13.04 -15.33 0.64
C PRO A 5 12.41 -14.13 -0.05
N ASN A 6 11.49 -14.34 -0.99
CA ASN A 6 10.90 -13.25 -1.79
C ASN A 6 9.84 -12.45 -1.04
N ILE A 7 9.19 -13.06 -0.04
CA ILE A 7 8.08 -12.42 0.70
C ILE A 7 8.61 -11.42 1.72
N VAL A 8 9.72 -11.72 2.40
CA VAL A 8 10.37 -10.77 3.32
C VAL A 8 10.79 -9.50 2.56
N ILE A 9 11.28 -9.66 1.33
CA ILE A 9 11.66 -8.54 0.46
C ILE A 9 10.43 -7.72 0.04
N ALA A 10 9.32 -8.38 -0.33
CA ALA A 10 8.08 -7.69 -0.70
C ALA A 10 7.50 -6.88 0.47
N THR A 11 7.48 -7.46 1.68
CA THR A 11 7.04 -6.80 2.91
C THR A 11 7.88 -5.56 3.23
N SER A 12 9.21 -5.70 3.20
CA SER A 12 10.11 -4.56 3.43
C SER A 12 9.96 -3.48 2.36
N ALA A 13 9.79 -3.86 1.09
CA ALA A 13 9.60 -2.89 0.00
C ALA A 13 8.29 -2.09 0.17
N LEU A 14 7.18 -2.75 0.50
CA LEU A 14 5.88 -2.10 0.74
C LEU A 14 5.94 -1.15 1.94
N ALA A 15 6.61 -1.53 3.01
CA ALA A 15 6.81 -0.68 4.18
C ALA A 15 7.66 0.57 3.84
N ILE A 16 8.71 0.41 3.03
CA ILE A 16 9.54 1.54 2.57
C ILE A 16 8.71 2.48 1.69
N ILE A 17 7.91 1.94 0.77
CA ILE A 17 7.02 2.73 -0.09
C ILE A 17 6.01 3.52 0.76
N GLY A 18 5.38 2.88 1.75
CA GLY A 18 4.50 3.56 2.71
C GLY A 18 5.21 4.70 3.43
N GLY A 19 6.43 4.47 3.92
CA GLY A 19 7.25 5.51 4.56
C GLY A 19 7.57 6.70 3.64
N ILE A 20 7.91 6.43 2.37
CA ILE A 20 8.17 7.48 1.37
C ILE A 20 6.90 8.31 1.10
N VAL A 21 5.75 7.64 0.97
CA VAL A 21 4.46 8.32 0.77
C VAL A 21 4.12 9.20 1.98
N ALA A 22 4.37 8.74 3.21
CA ALA A 22 4.16 9.56 4.41
C ALA A 22 5.01 10.82 4.39
N ILE A 23 6.30 10.70 4.11
CA ILE A 23 7.22 11.84 4.07
C ILE A 23 6.81 12.81 2.96
N ALA A 24 6.49 12.32 1.76
CA ALA A 24 6.03 13.15 0.65
C ALA A 24 4.73 13.89 1.00
N SER A 25 3.75 13.19 1.59
CA SER A 25 2.47 13.77 1.99
C SER A 25 2.62 14.82 3.09
N PHE A 26 3.55 14.60 4.02
CA PHE A 26 3.88 15.56 5.06
C PHE A 26 4.52 16.82 4.44
N VAL A 27 5.51 16.67 3.56
CA VAL A 27 6.18 17.80 2.91
C VAL A 27 5.20 18.61 2.06
N CYS A 28 4.37 17.97 1.23
CA CYS A 28 3.39 18.67 0.40
C CYS A 28 2.34 19.42 1.25
N GLY A 29 1.88 18.83 2.36
CA GLY A 29 0.92 19.46 3.26
C GLY A 29 1.44 20.77 3.90
N PHE A 30 2.74 20.88 4.16
CA PHE A 30 3.34 22.10 4.71
C PHE A 30 3.82 23.11 3.66
N TYR A 31 4.12 22.65 2.44
CA TYR A 31 4.69 23.51 1.39
C TYR A 31 3.64 24.31 0.62
N ASP A 32 2.47 23.73 0.32
CA ASP A 32 1.58 24.31 -0.68
C ASP A 32 0.61 25.41 -0.20
N HIS A 33 0.62 25.83 1.08
CA HIS A 33 -0.39 26.76 1.61
C HIS A 33 -1.83 26.39 1.19
N THR A 34 -2.09 25.09 0.99
CA THR A 34 -3.38 24.62 0.51
C THR A 34 -4.43 24.82 1.59
N ASP A 35 -5.52 25.51 1.24
CA ASP A 35 -6.68 25.75 2.11
C ASP A 35 -7.32 24.44 2.64
N ASN A 36 -7.02 23.30 2.00
CA ASN A 36 -7.50 21.96 2.35
C ASN A 36 -6.39 21.02 2.85
N LEU A 37 -5.58 21.49 3.79
CA LEU A 37 -4.49 20.75 4.44
C LEU A 37 -4.92 19.37 4.97
N PHE A 38 -6.13 19.27 5.53
CA PHE A 38 -6.70 18.02 6.03
C PHE A 38 -7.04 17.01 4.93
N GLY A 39 -7.42 17.49 3.74
CA GLY A 39 -7.74 16.64 2.60
C GLY A 39 -6.48 16.00 2.01
N SER A 40 -5.44 16.80 1.75
CA SER A 40 -4.22 16.30 1.10
C SER A 40 -3.38 15.44 2.05
N MET A 41 -3.14 15.89 3.29
CA MET A 41 -2.39 15.12 4.27
C MET A 41 -3.15 13.87 4.73
N GLY A 42 -4.48 13.98 4.89
CA GLY A 42 -5.33 12.86 5.30
C GLY A 42 -5.32 11.72 4.28
N LEU A 43 -5.47 12.04 2.99
CA LEU A 43 -5.40 11.05 1.91
C LEU A 43 -4.01 10.41 1.81
N GLY A 44 -2.95 11.21 1.91
CA GLY A 44 -1.57 10.71 1.88
C GLY A 44 -1.22 9.79 3.06
N LEU A 45 -1.68 10.14 4.27
CA LEU A 45 -1.55 9.30 5.47
C LEU A 45 -2.38 8.03 5.34
N LEU A 46 -3.60 8.11 4.79
CA LEU A 46 -4.43 6.93 4.55
C LEU A 46 -3.71 5.94 3.63
N ILE A 47 -3.18 6.39 2.49
CA ILE A 47 -2.43 5.55 1.55
C ILE A 47 -1.21 4.93 2.23
N THR A 48 -0.50 5.70 3.05
CA THR A 48 0.63 5.20 3.83
C THR A 48 0.22 4.07 4.78
N VAL A 49 -0.87 4.26 5.53
CA VAL A 49 -1.38 3.25 6.45
C VAL A 49 -1.83 1.99 5.70
N LEU A 50 -2.40 2.14 4.51
CA LEU A 50 -2.79 1.00 3.67
C LEU A 50 -1.56 0.22 3.18
N PHE A 51 -0.49 0.89 2.75
CA PHE A 51 0.78 0.22 2.40
C PHE A 51 1.44 -0.48 3.59
N PHE A 52 1.45 0.14 4.79
CA PHE A 52 1.96 -0.51 5.99
C PHE A 52 1.09 -1.70 6.42
N ALA A 53 -0.23 -1.60 6.25
CA ALA A 53 -1.13 -2.70 6.52
C ALA A 53 -0.85 -3.86 5.56
N GLU A 54 -0.76 -3.61 4.24
CA GLU A 54 -0.38 -4.60 3.23
C GLU A 54 0.97 -5.28 3.55
N ALA A 55 1.98 -4.50 3.97
CA ALA A 55 3.24 -5.04 4.44
C ALA A 55 3.05 -5.95 5.68
N GLY A 56 2.25 -5.52 6.65
CA GLY A 56 1.92 -6.31 7.84
C GLY A 56 1.16 -7.61 7.52
N PHE A 57 0.32 -7.61 6.48
CA PHE A 57 -0.34 -8.81 5.96
C PHE A 57 0.67 -9.77 5.30
N LEU A 58 1.71 -9.28 4.65
CA LEU A 58 2.74 -10.12 4.04
C LEU A 58 3.86 -10.54 5.00
N TYR A 59 3.85 -10.03 6.23
CA TYR A 59 4.79 -10.48 7.27
C TYR A 59 4.53 -11.94 7.65
N SER A 60 5.62 -12.68 7.96
CA SER A 60 5.56 -14.12 8.24
C SER A 60 4.67 -14.47 9.43
N ASP A 61 4.66 -13.65 10.48
CA ASP A 61 3.77 -13.81 11.64
C ASP A 61 2.50 -12.94 11.56
N GLY A 62 2.16 -12.45 10.36
CA GLY A 62 0.99 -11.62 10.15
C GLY A 62 -0.30 -12.37 10.46
N LYS A 63 -1.24 -11.75 11.20
CA LYS A 63 -2.52 -12.35 11.60
C LYS A 63 -3.64 -12.26 10.53
N GLY A 64 -3.34 -11.73 9.36
CA GLY A 64 -4.38 -11.26 8.45
C GLY A 64 -4.73 -12.21 7.30
N ASN A 65 -6.01 -12.36 6.98
CA ASN A 65 -6.48 -13.30 5.96
C ASN A 65 -6.20 -12.82 4.52
N HIS A 66 -6.12 -13.75 3.57
CA HIS A 66 -5.97 -13.50 2.14
C HIS A 66 -7.02 -12.53 1.58
N TYR A 67 -8.29 -12.75 1.93
CA TYR A 67 -9.38 -11.86 1.51
C TYR A 67 -9.23 -10.44 2.07
N SER A 68 -8.70 -10.31 3.30
CA SER A 68 -8.42 -9.00 3.89
C SER A 68 -7.26 -8.30 3.19
N PHE A 69 -6.21 -9.02 2.80
CA PHE A 69 -5.11 -8.48 1.99
C PHE A 69 -5.59 -7.95 0.64
N LEU A 70 -6.41 -8.74 -0.07
CA LEU A 70 -7.01 -8.33 -1.35
C LEU A 70 -7.88 -7.08 -1.18
N PHE A 71 -8.77 -7.07 -0.18
CA PHE A 71 -9.60 -5.91 0.12
C PHE A 71 -8.75 -4.66 0.41
N MET A 72 -7.69 -4.80 1.20
CA MET A 72 -6.77 -3.70 1.52
C MET A 72 -6.08 -3.18 0.26
N SER A 73 -5.64 -4.07 -0.62
CA SER A 73 -4.99 -3.72 -1.89
C SER A 73 -5.93 -2.95 -2.83
N PHE A 74 -7.21 -3.36 -2.90
CA PHE A 74 -8.23 -2.59 -3.62
C PHE A 74 -8.50 -1.22 -2.99
N ALA A 75 -8.63 -1.17 -1.66
CA ALA A 75 -8.83 0.09 -0.94
C ALA A 75 -7.65 1.06 -1.17
N ASN A 76 -6.43 0.55 -1.21
CA ASN A 76 -5.22 1.33 -1.49
C ASN A 76 -5.24 1.91 -2.90
N ALA A 77 -5.54 1.10 -3.92
CA ALA A 77 -5.70 1.59 -5.29
C ALA A 77 -6.76 2.70 -5.40
N ILE A 78 -7.92 2.54 -4.73
CA ILE A 78 -8.98 3.56 -4.70
C ILE A 78 -8.50 4.83 -4.00
N ALA A 79 -7.81 4.72 -2.87
CA ALA A 79 -7.28 5.85 -2.13
C ALA A 79 -6.26 6.65 -2.96
N ILE A 80 -5.39 5.96 -3.72
CA ILE A 80 -4.42 6.60 -4.61
C ILE A 80 -5.15 7.32 -5.76
N ILE A 81 -6.15 6.69 -6.39
CA ILE A 81 -6.94 7.32 -7.46
C ILE A 81 -7.68 8.56 -6.94
N ALA A 82 -8.25 8.48 -5.74
CA ALA A 82 -8.86 9.63 -5.08
C ALA A 82 -7.82 10.73 -4.82
N GLY A 83 -6.62 10.37 -4.36
CA GLY A 83 -5.51 11.29 -4.16
C GLY A 83 -5.09 12.03 -5.43
N ILE A 84 -5.12 11.37 -6.60
CA ILE A 84 -4.88 12.01 -7.89
C ILE A 84 -6.04 12.94 -8.27
N TYR A 85 -7.29 12.47 -8.12
CA TYR A 85 -8.49 13.23 -8.51
C TYR A 85 -8.67 14.53 -7.71
N PHE A 86 -8.37 14.49 -6.41
CA PHE A 86 -8.41 15.66 -5.53
C PHE A 86 -7.11 16.48 -5.56
N GLU A 87 -6.20 16.19 -6.48
CA GLU A 87 -4.89 16.86 -6.63
C GLU A 87 -4.04 16.84 -5.34
N ALA A 88 -4.34 15.91 -4.42
CA ALA A 88 -3.59 15.68 -3.19
C ALA A 88 -2.23 15.00 -3.45
N ILE A 89 -2.09 14.34 -4.60
CA ILE A 89 -0.87 13.64 -5.02
C ILE A 89 -0.52 14.07 -6.44
N ASN A 90 0.76 14.35 -6.68
CA ASN A 90 1.27 14.63 -8.01
C ASN A 90 0.93 13.47 -8.97
N LEU A 91 0.36 13.79 -10.14
CA LEU A 91 -0.08 12.81 -11.13
C LEU A 91 0.97 11.73 -11.42
N TRP A 92 2.23 12.10 -11.66
CA TRP A 92 3.29 11.17 -12.01
C TRP A 92 3.63 10.21 -10.88
N PHE A 93 3.64 10.72 -9.64
CA PHE A 93 3.85 9.89 -8.46
C PHE A 93 2.64 9.00 -8.18
N GLY A 94 1.44 9.54 -8.35
CA GLY A 94 0.19 8.79 -8.24
C GLY A 94 0.12 7.63 -9.24
N VAL A 95 0.47 7.83 -10.50
CA VAL A 95 0.52 6.76 -11.51
C VAL A 95 1.47 5.64 -11.09
N ALA A 96 2.65 5.97 -10.57
CA ALA A 96 3.59 4.96 -10.07
C ALA A 96 2.99 4.14 -8.91
N LEU A 97 2.31 4.80 -7.97
CA LEU A 97 1.64 4.14 -6.85
C LEU A 97 0.47 3.26 -7.31
N VAL A 98 -0.33 3.70 -8.30
CA VAL A 98 -1.42 2.88 -8.87
C VAL A 98 -0.85 1.62 -9.51
N ILE A 99 0.26 1.70 -10.25
CA ILE A 99 0.91 0.53 -10.83
C ILE A 99 1.35 -0.44 -9.72
N LEU A 100 1.94 0.07 -8.64
CA LEU A 100 2.31 -0.75 -7.49
C LEU A 100 1.10 -1.42 -6.83
N ALA A 101 0.00 -0.68 -6.63
CA ALA A 101 -1.23 -1.24 -6.07
C ALA A 101 -1.87 -2.31 -6.98
N ILE A 102 -1.80 -2.15 -8.30
CA ILE A 102 -2.24 -3.18 -9.25
C ILE A 102 -1.37 -4.43 -9.14
N LEU A 103 -0.05 -4.27 -9.01
CA LEU A 103 0.87 -5.39 -8.81
C LEU A 103 0.57 -6.14 -7.50
N THR A 104 0.26 -5.44 -6.41
CA THR A 104 -0.12 -6.09 -5.14
C THR A 104 -1.45 -6.83 -5.26
N ILE A 105 -2.42 -6.30 -6.01
CA ILE A 105 -3.68 -7.01 -6.31
C ILE A 105 -3.42 -8.29 -7.12
N ILE A 106 -2.57 -8.22 -8.16
CA ILE A 106 -2.24 -9.38 -8.99
C ILE A 106 -1.55 -10.46 -8.13
N LEU A 107 -0.57 -10.07 -7.32
CA LEU A 107 0.11 -10.98 -6.38
C LEU A 107 -0.89 -11.57 -5.37
N GLY A 108 -1.78 -10.74 -4.86
CA GLY A 108 -2.87 -11.15 -3.97
C GLY A 108 -3.82 -12.13 -4.63
N SER A 109 -4.13 -12.01 -5.91
CA SER A 109 -5.11 -12.89 -6.58
C SER A 109 -4.60 -14.30 -6.88
N GLY A 110 -3.30 -14.55 -6.68
CA GLY A 110 -2.68 -15.83 -6.97
C GLY A 110 -3.07 -16.91 -5.96
N LYS A 111 -3.45 -18.10 -6.46
CA LYS A 111 -3.68 -19.31 -5.64
C LYS A 111 -2.47 -19.69 -4.77
N ALA A 112 -1.26 -19.36 -5.21
CA ALA A 112 -0.04 -19.56 -4.43
C ALA A 112 -0.01 -18.70 -3.16
N THR A 113 -0.43 -17.43 -3.28
CA THR A 113 -0.50 -16.47 -2.17
C THR A 113 -1.65 -16.81 -1.22
N GLU A 114 -2.79 -17.28 -1.75
CA GLU A 114 -3.89 -17.83 -0.96
C GLU A 114 -3.43 -19.02 -0.12
N LYS A 115 -2.81 -20.01 -0.76
CA LYS A 115 -2.30 -21.22 -0.09
C LYS A 115 -1.25 -20.87 0.96
N TRP A 116 -0.35 -19.92 0.65
CA TRP A 116 0.68 -19.49 1.58
C TRP A 116 0.11 -18.80 2.83
N MET A 117 -0.80 -17.84 2.66
CA MET A 117 -1.42 -17.15 3.79
C MET A 117 -2.31 -18.07 4.64
N ALA A 118 -2.89 -19.13 4.04
CA ALA A 118 -3.77 -20.07 4.72
C ALA A 118 -3.04 -21.24 5.40
N LEU A 119 -1.91 -21.72 4.86
CA LEU A 119 -1.29 -22.99 5.28
C LEU A 119 0.18 -22.89 5.69
N ASP A 120 0.97 -21.95 5.14
CA ASP A 120 2.44 -21.89 5.31
C ASP A 120 2.91 -20.78 6.28
N ARG A 121 1.98 -20.12 6.98
CA ARG A 121 2.27 -19.13 8.04
C ARG A 121 2.55 -19.74 9.42
N ILE A 122 2.57 -21.08 9.53
CA ILE A 122 2.88 -21.82 10.76
C ILE A 122 4.37 -22.19 10.78
#